data_AF-A0A4Y8C495-F1
#
_entry.id   AF-A0A4Y8C495-F1
#
_cell.length_a   1.000
_cell.length_b   1.000
_cell.length_c   1.000
_cell.angle_alpha   90.00
_cell.angle_beta   90.00
_cell.angle_gamma   90.00
#
_symmetry.space_group_name_H-M   'P 1'
#
loop_
_entity.id
_entity.type
_entity.pdbx_description
1 polymer ?
#
loop_
_entity_poly.entity_id
_entity_poly.type
_entity_poly.pdbx_seq_one_letter_code
_entity_poly.pdbx_strand_id
1 'polypeptide(L)' 'DCVVTPCPLCQMQLDIYQERFQDYTSSKARLPMIHLSQLVGLALGLSKEMVGLDYNIIDASKIA' A
#
# COMPACT_ATOMS: atom_id res chain seq x y z
N ASP A 1 2.60 -8.75 -5.31
CA ASP A 1 2.72 -8.84 -3.84
C ASP A 1 2.55 -7.48 -3.19
N CYS A 2 2.03 -7.45 -1.96
CA CYS A 2 1.83 -6.24 -1.15
C CYS A 2 1.98 -6.57 0.34
N VAL A 3 2.13 -5.53 1.17
CA VAL A 3 2.03 -5.65 2.63
C VAL A 3 0.67 -5.12 3.06
N VAL A 4 0.02 -5.84 3.97
CA VAL A 4 -1.34 -5.56 4.43
C VAL A 4 -1.29 -5.29 5.92
N THR A 5 -1.95 -4.22 6.36
CA THR A 5 -2.07 -3.89 7.78
C THR A 5 -3.48 -3.43 8.12
N PRO A 6 -4.05 -3.84 9.27
CA PRO A 6 -5.37 -3.41 9.73
C PRO A 6 -5.36 -2.05 10.45
N CYS A 7 -4.20 -1.38 10.53
CA CYS A 7 -4.06 -0.10 11.21
C CYS A 7 -3.79 1.01 10.19
N PRO A 8 -4.65 2.05 10.09
CA PRO A 8 -4.49 3.12 9.11
C PRO A 8 -3.20 3.91 9.33
N LEU A 9 -2.80 4.15 10.59
CA LEU A 9 -1.54 4.82 10.90
C LEU A 9 -0.32 3.99 10.49
N CYS A 10 -0.37 2.67 10.67
CA CYS A 10 0.71 1.79 10.22
C CYS A 10 0.83 1.78 8.70
N GLN A 11 -0.31 1.73 7.98
CA GLN A 11 -0.33 1.80 6.52
C GLN A 11 0.31 3.10 6.06
N MET A 12 -0.17 4.24 6.56
CA MET A 12 0.34 5.56 6.19
C MET A 12 1.85 5.71 6.49
N GLN A 13 2.32 5.27 7.65
CA GLN A 13 3.74 5.33 8.00
C GLN A 13 4.60 4.50 7.05
N LEU A 14 4.20 3.24 6.79
CA LEU A 14 4.95 2.37 5.90
C LEU A 14 4.90 2.84 4.43
N ASP A 15 3.85 3.54 4.03
CA ASP A 15 3.70 4.10 2.68
C ASP A 15 4.60 5.34 2.48
N ILE A 16 4.57 6.30 3.43
CA ILE A 16 5.34 7.55 3.38
C ILE A 16 6.85 7.31 3.47
N TYR A 17 7.30 6.46 4.41
CA TYR A 17 8.72 6.38 4.75
C TYR A 17 9.57 5.49 3.83
N GLN A 18 9.01 4.91 2.77
CA GLN A 18 9.80 4.04 1.88
C GLN A 18 10.95 4.77 1.20
N GLU A 19 10.74 6.02 0.77
CA GLU A 19 11.80 6.82 0.14
C GLU A 19 12.96 7.04 1.11
N ARG A 20 12.66 7.45 2.35
CA ARG A 20 13.67 7.61 3.40
C ARG A 20 14.40 6.31 3.74
N PHE A 21 13.69 5.18 3.68
CA PHE A 21 14.30 3.86 3.91
C PHE A 21 15.26 3.47 2.77
N GLN A 22 14.91 3.79 1.52
CA GLN A 22 15.78 3.58 0.36
C GLN A 22 17.09 4.38 0.50
N ASP A 23 16.99 5.66 0.88
CA ASP A 23 18.15 6.52 1.11
C ASP A 23 19.05 5.99 2.23
N TYR A 24 18.46 5.57 3.35
CA TYR A 24 19.20 5.08 4.50
C TYR A 24 19.93 3.74 4.23
N THR A 25 19.33 2.87 3.41
CA THR A 25 19.83 1.51 3.18
C THR A 25 20.56 1.32 1.85
N SER A 26 20.61 2.35 0.99
CA SER A 26 21.04 2.22 -0.42
C SER A 26 20.26 1.14 -1.19
N SER A 27 19.04 0.84 -0.76
CA SER A 27 18.15 -0.14 -1.38
C SER A 27 17.21 0.53 -2.37
N LYS A 28 16.76 -0.22 -3.38
CA LYS A 28 15.69 0.19 -4.29
C LYS A 28 14.36 -0.50 -3.99
N ALA A 29 14.28 -1.23 -2.87
CA ALA A 29 13.09 -1.97 -2.49
C ALA A 29 11.91 -1.03 -2.29
N ARG A 30 10.80 -1.30 -2.97
CA ARG A 30 9.53 -0.60 -2.82
C ARG A 30 8.41 -1.63 -2.94
N LEU A 31 7.40 -1.51 -2.10
CA LEU A 31 6.27 -2.43 -2.11
C LEU A 31 4.99 -1.67 -1.76
N PRO A 32 3.84 -1.99 -2.37
CA PRO A 32 2.59 -1.36 -2.00
C PRO A 32 2.18 -1.68 -0.55
N MET A 33 1.69 -0.66 0.15
CA MET A 33 1.20 -0.75 1.54
C MET A 33 -0.30 -0.47 1.54
N ILE A 34 -1.13 -1.50 1.73
CA ILE A 34 -2.59 -1.36 1.69
C ILE A 34 -3.22 -1.69 3.04
N HIS A 35 -4.36 -1.07 3.30
CA HIS A 35 -5.15 -1.37 4.47
C HIS A 35 -5.93 -2.67 4.30
N LEU A 36 -6.18 -3.40 5.39
CA LEU A 36 -6.92 -4.66 5.37
C LEU A 36 -8.29 -4.52 4.68
N SER A 37 -9.00 -3.42 4.91
CA SER A 37 -10.30 -3.18 4.27
C SER A 37 -10.20 -3.06 2.75
N GLN A 38 -9.10 -2.52 2.21
CA GLN A 38 -8.90 -2.40 0.76
C GLN A 38 -8.73 -3.79 0.16
N LEU A 39 -7.92 -4.66 0.80
CA LEU A 39 -7.75 -6.05 0.36
C LEU A 39 -9.07 -6.82 0.41
N VAL A 40 -9.82 -6.70 1.50
CA VAL A 40 -11.12 -7.35 1.64
C VAL A 40 -12.09 -6.85 0.56
N GLY A 41 -12.12 -5.54 0.28
CA GLY A 41 -12.93 -4.99 -0.80
C GLY A 41 -12.58 -5.57 -2.17
N LEU A 42 -11.30 -5.67 -2.50
CA LEU A 42 -10.85 -6.32 -3.74
C LEU A 42 -11.27 -7.80 -3.80
N ALA A 43 -11.12 -8.55 -2.70
CA ALA A 43 -11.53 -9.95 -2.63
C ALA A 43 -13.04 -10.16 -2.80
N LEU A 44 -13.85 -9.16 -2.42
CA LEU A 44 -15.30 -9.14 -2.63
C LEU A 44 -15.71 -8.63 -4.03
N GLY A 45 -14.75 -8.29 -4.90
CA GLY A 45 -15.01 -7.84 -6.27
C GLY A 45 -15.27 -6.34 -6.42
N LEU A 46 -14.92 -5.51 -5.43
CA LEU A 46 -14.97 -4.06 -5.57
C LEU A 46 -13.86 -3.56 -6.51
N SER A 47 -14.11 -2.46 -7.21
CA SER A 47 -13.12 -1.86 -8.12
C SER A 47 -11.98 -1.17 -7.34
N LYS A 48 -10.84 -0.98 -8.00
CA LYS A 48 -9.63 -0.35 -7.42
C LYS A 48 -9.90 1.09 -6.97
N GLU A 49 -10.76 1.79 -7.71
CA GLU A 49 -11.20 3.15 -7.43
C GLU A 49 -12.13 3.17 -6.20
N MET A 50 -13.02 2.18 -6.07
CA MET A 50 -13.93 2.10 -4.93
C MET A 50 -13.21 1.82 -3.61
N VAL A 51 -12.14 1.02 -3.63
CA VAL A 51 -11.30 0.79 -2.46
C VAL A 51 -10.20 1.85 -2.28
N GLY A 52 -10.14 2.85 -3.16
CA GLY A 52 -9.25 4.01 -3.04
C GLY A 52 -7.75 3.69 -3.18
N LEU A 53 -7.36 2.78 -4.08
CA LEU A 53 -5.93 2.48 -4.31
C LEU A 53 -5.15 3.65 -4.93
N ASP A 54 -5.84 4.58 -5.56
CA ASP A 54 -5.30 5.81 -6.16
C ASP A 54 -4.83 6.84 -5.12
N TYR A 55 -5.25 6.69 -3.86
CA TYR A 55 -4.79 7.52 -2.75
C TYR A 55 -3.52 7.01 -2.06
N ASN A 56 -3.06 5.80 -2.40
CA ASN A 56 -1.80 5.27 -1.87
C ASN A 56 -0.60 6.02 -2.47
N ILE A 57 0.41 6.28 -1.64
CA ILE A 57 1.61 7.02 -2.05
C ILE A 57 2.47 6.15 -2.97
N ILE A 58 2.63 4.87 -2.60
CA ILE A 58 3.18 3.87 -3.51
C ILE A 58 2.06 3.34 -4.39
N ASP A 59 2.29 3.34 -5.70
CA ASP A 59 1.38 2.78 -6.70
C ASP A 59 0.95 1.34 -6.32
N ALA A 60 -0.29 1.22 -5.88
CA ALA A 60 -0.95 0.00 -5.47
C ALA A 60 -1.80 -0.62 -6.60
N SER A 61 -1.84 -0.02 -7.79
CA SER A 61 -2.74 -0.43 -8.88
C SER A 61 -2.47 -1.84 -9.42
N LYS A 62 -1.28 -2.41 -9.18
CA LYS A 62 -0.85 -3.72 -9.71
C LYS A 62 -1.12 -4.91 -8.79
N ILE A 63 -1.81 -4.71 -7.66
CA ILE A 63 -1.99 -5.76 -6.63
C ILE A 63 -3.10 -6.78 -6.99
N ALA A 64 -3.96 -6.46 -7.97
CA ALA A 64 -5.04 -7.32 -8.46
C ALA A 64 -5.24 -7.18 -9.98
#